data_AF-G8BQV6-F1
#
_entry.id   AF-G8BQV6-F1
#
_cell.length_a   1.000
_cell.length_b   1.000
_cell.length_c   1.000
_cell.angle_alpha   90.00
_cell.angle_beta   90.00
_cell.angle_gamma   90.00
#
_symmetry.space_group_name_H-M   'P 1'
#
loop_
_entity.id
_entity.type
_entity.pdbx_description
1 polymer ?
#
loop_
_entity_poly.entity_id
_entity_poly.type
_entity_poly.pdbx_seq_one_letter_code
_entity_poly.pdbx_strand_id
1 'polypeptide(L)'
;MSGASGMRGAIKIEDFKVAIRTMSDGEIEQIKREVLNSLRHLESSTKRLNKYIIHLKGESNDANIDEYNDIVDAEEFNNIDQSDLELFEESVRENGTILDNYNQRIDIINDEQIYRKSGKKVSDSSIQLENRKKGLSTDIDMDNSDVDIVAPNSMYL
;
A
#
# COMPACT_ATOMS: atom_id res chain seq x y z
N MET A 1 17.62 4.07 8.63
CA MET A 1 16.88 2.94 8.04
C MET A 1 15.57 2.80 8.82
N SER A 2 14.47 3.35 8.29
CA SER A 2 13.16 3.35 8.94
C SER A 2 12.26 2.42 8.13
N GLY A 3 12.33 1.12 8.41
CA GLY A 3 11.58 0.10 7.70
C GLY A 3 10.16 -0.03 8.24
N ALA A 4 9.18 0.04 7.34
CA ALA A 4 7.90 -0.70 7.28
C ALA A 4 7.03 -0.88 8.56
N SER A 5 7.27 -0.18 9.66
CA SER A 5 6.51 -0.40 10.91
C SER A 5 5.04 0.05 10.82
N GLY A 6 4.64 0.73 9.74
CA GLY A 6 3.27 1.23 9.55
C GLY A 6 2.36 0.36 8.67
N MET A 7 2.82 -0.77 8.11
CA MET A 7 2.06 -1.45 7.04
C MET A 7 0.89 -2.32 7.52
N ARG A 8 0.81 -2.65 8.81
CA ARG A 8 -0.13 -3.64 9.37
C ARG A 8 -1.52 -3.12 9.80
N GLY A 9 -1.83 -1.84 9.59
CA GLY A 9 -3.14 -1.25 9.92
C GLY A 9 -3.72 -0.47 8.74
N ALA A 10 -4.97 0.01 8.83
CA ALA A 10 -5.57 0.85 7.78
C ALA A 10 -4.79 2.16 7.60
N ILE A 11 -4.43 2.50 6.36
CA ILE A 11 -3.66 3.70 6.00
C ILE A 11 -4.48 4.51 5.01
N LYS A 12 -4.29 5.83 5.03
CA LYS A 12 -4.82 6.73 4.01
C LYS A 12 -4.24 6.38 2.64
N ILE A 13 -5.12 6.01 1.72
CA ILE A 13 -4.76 5.50 0.41
C ILE A 13 -4.04 6.54 -0.45
N GLU A 14 -4.39 7.82 -0.32
CA GLU A 14 -3.73 8.91 -1.04
C GLU A 14 -2.26 9.07 -0.65
N ASP A 15 -1.95 8.99 0.65
CA ASP A 15 -0.57 9.08 1.16
C ASP A 15 0.25 7.88 0.66
N PHE A 16 -0.37 6.69 0.62
CA PHE A 16 0.25 5.48 0.09
C PHE A 16 0.59 5.62 -1.40
N LYS A 17 -0.32 6.17 -2.20
CA LYS A 17 -0.12 6.40 -3.64
C LYS A 17 1.05 7.35 -3.92
N VAL A 18 1.18 8.43 -3.15
CA VAL A 18 2.29 9.37 -3.27
C VAL A 18 3.62 8.70 -2.88
N ALA A 19 3.63 7.95 -1.78
CA ALA A 19 4.83 7.26 -1.32
C ALA A 19 5.34 6.24 -2.35
N ILE A 20 4.46 5.39 -2.88
CA ILE A 20 4.81 4.34 -3.85
C ILE A 20 5.47 4.90 -5.12
N ARG A 21 5.03 6.07 -5.61
CA ARG A 21 5.63 6.73 -6.79
C ARG A 21 7.11 7.08 -6.60
N THR A 22 7.53 7.34 -5.38
CA THR A 22 8.91 7.74 -5.05
C THR A 22 9.84 6.57 -4.74
N MET A 23 9.29 5.36 -4.56
CA MET A 23 10.04 4.17 -4.15
C MET A 23 10.70 3.48 -5.35
N SER A 24 11.78 2.76 -5.09
CA SER A 24 12.43 1.90 -6.08
C SER A 24 11.58 0.66 -6.40
N ASP A 25 11.79 0.04 -7.57
CA ASP A 25 11.05 -1.17 -7.96
C ASP A 25 11.24 -2.31 -6.95
N GLY A 26 12.44 -2.44 -6.37
CA GLY A 26 12.75 -3.45 -5.35
C GLY A 26 11.96 -3.24 -4.05
N GLU A 27 11.80 -1.99 -3.61
CA GLU A 27 11.00 -1.64 -2.42
C GLU A 27 9.51 -1.89 -2.66
N ILE A 28 9.00 -1.55 -3.84
CA ILE A 28 7.60 -1.81 -4.22
C ILE A 28 7.30 -3.30 -4.21
N GLU A 29 8.19 -4.13 -4.76
CA GLU A 29 8.03 -5.59 -4.72
C GLU A 29 8.09 -6.16 -3.29
N GLN A 30 8.94 -5.60 -2.43
CA GLN A 30 8.97 -5.99 -1.02
C GLN A 30 7.65 -5.66 -0.32
N ILE A 31 7.16 -4.45 -0.51
CA ILE A 31 5.87 -3.98 0.03
C ILE A 31 4.73 -4.86 -0.46
N LYS A 32 4.71 -5.19 -1.76
CA LYS A 32 3.70 -6.07 -2.36
C LYS A 32 3.64 -7.41 -1.65
N ARG A 33 4.79 -8.04 -1.41
CA ARG A 33 4.87 -9.32 -0.68
C ARG A 33 4.36 -9.20 0.76
N GLU A 34 4.71 -8.11 1.45
CA GLU A 34 4.27 -7.89 2.83
C GLU A 34 2.76 -7.67 2.93
N VAL A 35 2.19 -6.88 2.01
CA VAL A 35 0.74 -6.65 1.94
C VAL A 35 0.00 -7.95 1.61
N LEU A 36 0.48 -8.74 0.65
CA LEU A 36 -0.12 -10.04 0.31
C LEU A 36 -0.07 -11.04 1.48
N ASN A 37 1.04 -11.08 2.22
CA ASN A 37 1.14 -11.95 3.38
C ASN A 37 0.18 -11.50 4.50
N SER A 38 0.07 -10.19 4.73
CA SER A 38 -0.85 -9.60 5.69
C SER A 38 -2.31 -9.88 5.32
N LEU A 39 -2.65 -9.74 4.04
CA LEU A 39 -3.95 -10.10 3.47
C LEU A 39 -4.29 -11.56 3.77
N ARG A 40 -3.40 -12.49 3.40
CA ARG A 40 -3.60 -13.93 3.63
C ARG A 40 -3.80 -14.26 5.11
N HIS A 41 -3.03 -13.64 6.00
CA HIS A 41 -3.16 -13.84 7.43
C HIS A 41 -4.50 -13.31 7.96
N LEU A 42 -4.93 -12.14 7.50
CA LEU A 42 -6.19 -11.54 7.91
C LEU A 42 -7.40 -12.34 7.39
N GLU A 43 -7.35 -12.81 6.14
CA GLU A 43 -8.38 -13.71 5.57
C GLU A 43 -8.48 -15.03 6.35
N SER A 44 -7.33 -15.63 6.69
CA SER A 44 -7.29 -16.86 7.47
C SER A 44 -7.87 -16.66 8.88
N SER A 45 -7.54 -15.53 9.52
CA SER A 45 -8.08 -15.16 10.83
C SER A 45 -9.58 -14.89 10.77
N THR A 46 -10.05 -14.20 9.73
CA THR A 46 -11.47 -13.90 9.51
C THR A 46 -12.26 -15.18 9.23
N LYS A 47 -11.69 -16.14 8.48
CA LYS A 47 -12.30 -17.46 8.28
C LYS A 47 -12.48 -18.19 9.61
N ARG A 48 -11.51 -18.14 10.53
CA ARG A 48 -11.64 -18.72 11.88
C ARG A 48 -12.71 -18.02 12.72
N LEU A 49 -12.74 -16.69 12.74
CA LEU A 49 -13.77 -15.94 13.46
C LEU A 49 -15.18 -16.26 12.96
N ASN A 50 -15.37 -16.33 11.63
CA ASN A 50 -16.65 -16.73 11.05
C ASN A 50 -17.07 -18.14 11.47
N LYS A 51 -16.12 -19.08 11.62
CA LYS A 51 -16.42 -20.41 12.15
C LYS A 51 -16.91 -20.36 13.60
N TYR A 52 -16.29 -19.53 14.46
CA TYR A 52 -16.75 -19.32 15.83
C TYR A 52 -18.15 -18.72 15.89
N ILE A 53 -18.44 -17.71 15.06
CA ILE A 53 -19.76 -17.07 14.97
C ILE A 53 -20.83 -18.09 14.57
N ILE A 54 -20.57 -18.92 13.56
CA ILE A 54 -21.52 -19.93 13.09
C ILE A 54 -21.80 -20.98 14.18
N HIS A 55 -20.75 -21.40 14.90
CA HIS A 55 -20.89 -22.31 16.03
C HIS A 55 -21.76 -21.71 17.15
N LEU A 56 -21.49 -20.48 17.58
CA LEU A 56 -22.26 -19.78 18.62
C LEU A 56 -23.71 -19.48 18.22
N LYS A 57 -23.98 -19.29 16.93
CA LYS A 57 -25.35 -19.12 16.43
C LYS A 57 -26.17 -20.41 16.38
N GLY A 58 -25.52 -21.57 16.58
CA GLY A 58 -26.19 -22.87 16.46
C GLY A 58 -26.64 -23.18 15.04
N GLU A 59 -26.10 -22.49 14.03
CA GLU A 59 -26.46 -22.64 12.60
C GLU A 59 -25.71 -23.80 11.91
N SER A 60 -25.05 -24.65 12.70
CA SER A 60 -24.33 -25.85 12.24
C SER A 60 -25.30 -26.87 11.63
N ASN A 61 -25.71 -26.66 10.38
CA ASN A 61 -26.29 -27.73 9.59
C ASN A 61 -25.22 -28.82 9.40
N ASP A 62 -25.58 -30.06 9.74
CA ASP A 62 -24.78 -31.30 9.78
C ASP A 62 -23.85 -31.59 8.57
N ALA A 63 -23.94 -30.80 7.49
CA ALA A 63 -23.16 -31.00 6.27
C ALA A 63 -21.78 -30.33 6.26
N ASN A 64 -21.43 -29.49 7.25
CA ASN A 64 -20.15 -28.76 7.25
C ASN A 64 -19.18 -29.12 8.38
N ILE A 65 -19.59 -29.95 9.35
CA ILE A 65 -18.81 -30.20 10.58
C ILE A 65 -17.44 -30.83 10.28
N ASP A 66 -17.34 -31.67 9.25
CA ASP A 66 -16.08 -32.33 8.87
C ASP A 66 -15.03 -31.35 8.29
N GLU A 67 -15.43 -30.22 7.69
CA GLU A 67 -14.50 -29.15 7.26
C GLU A 67 -14.24 -28.12 8.39
N TYR A 68 -15.04 -28.16 9.47
CA TYR A 68 -14.91 -27.28 10.62
C TYR A 68 -13.82 -27.74 11.59
N ASN A 69 -13.71 -29.07 11.80
CA ASN A 69 -12.79 -29.69 12.76
C ASN A 69 -11.31 -29.64 12.36
N ASP A 70 -10.98 -29.39 11.09
CA ASP A 70 -9.59 -29.50 10.59
C ASP A 70 -8.74 -28.23 10.81
N ILE A 71 -9.34 -27.13 11.30
CA ILE A 71 -8.68 -25.80 11.36
C ILE A 71 -8.65 -25.19 12.76
N VAL A 72 -9.44 -25.71 13.70
CA VAL A 72 -9.63 -25.10 15.01
C VAL A 72 -9.56 -26.18 16.06
N ASP A 73 -8.72 -25.97 17.07
CA ASP A 73 -8.55 -26.93 18.16
C ASP A 73 -9.88 -27.09 18.91
N ALA A 74 -10.34 -28.32 19.08
CA ALA A 74 -11.62 -28.61 19.71
C ALA A 74 -11.68 -28.08 21.16
N GLU A 75 -10.52 -27.93 21.81
CA GLU A 75 -10.41 -27.31 23.14
C GLU A 75 -10.67 -25.80 23.12
N GLU A 76 -10.30 -25.10 22.04
CA GLU A 76 -10.52 -23.65 21.90
C GLU A 76 -12.01 -23.37 21.66
N PHE A 77 -12.70 -24.23 20.91
CA PHE A 77 -14.14 -24.11 20.65
C PHE A 77 -15.01 -24.24 21.91
N ASN A 78 -14.62 -25.09 22.87
CA ASN A 78 -15.43 -25.34 24.08
C ASN A 78 -15.35 -24.22 25.13
N ASN A 79 -14.43 -23.26 24.96
CA ASN A 79 -14.20 -22.18 25.92
C ASN A 79 -14.85 -20.84 25.51
N ILE A 80 -15.57 -20.81 24.39
CA ILE A 80 -16.16 -19.59 23.84
C ILE A 80 -17.59 -19.44 24.34
N ASP A 81 -17.89 -18.29 24.95
CA ASP A 81 -19.23 -18.00 25.50
C ASP A 81 -20.08 -17.21 24.48
N GLN A 82 -21.40 -17.29 24.62
CA GLN A 82 -22.35 -16.53 23.81
C GLN A 82 -22.14 -15.01 23.95
N SER A 83 -21.55 -14.56 25.06
CA SER A 83 -21.16 -13.15 25.26
C SER A 83 -20.09 -12.68 24.27
N ASP A 84 -19.30 -13.59 23.69
CA ASP A 84 -18.23 -13.25 22.75
C ASP A 84 -18.75 -13.06 21.31
N LEU A 85 -20.01 -13.42 21.05
CA LEU A 85 -20.61 -13.36 19.71
C LEU A 85 -20.56 -11.95 19.13
N GLU A 86 -21.00 -10.95 19.89
CA GLU A 86 -21.01 -9.54 19.43
C GLU A 86 -19.59 -9.04 19.15
N LEU A 87 -18.63 -9.45 19.98
CA LEU A 87 -17.22 -9.09 19.82
C LEU A 87 -16.63 -9.70 18.54
N PHE A 88 -16.94 -10.96 18.24
CA PHE A 88 -16.48 -11.61 17.02
C PHE A 88 -17.12 -11.02 15.77
N GLU A 89 -18.41 -10.70 15.81
CA GLU A 89 -19.09 -10.03 14.70
C GLU A 89 -18.50 -8.65 14.41
N GLU A 90 -18.21 -7.87 15.45
CA GLU A 90 -17.54 -6.57 15.30
C GLU A 90 -16.12 -6.75 14.74
N SER A 91 -15.37 -7.74 15.25
CA SER A 91 -14.02 -8.06 14.78
C SER A 91 -14.01 -8.44 13.29
N VAL A 92 -14.98 -9.25 12.84
CA VAL A 92 -15.11 -9.60 11.41
C VAL A 92 -15.43 -8.37 10.56
N ARG A 93 -16.30 -7.49 11.05
CA ARG A 93 -16.65 -6.24 10.37
C ARG A 93 -15.44 -5.33 10.22
N GLU A 94 -14.68 -5.11 11.30
CA GLU A 94 -13.46 -4.31 11.27
C GLU A 94 -12.42 -4.93 10.32
N ASN A 95 -12.19 -6.24 10.41
CA ASN A 95 -11.29 -6.94 9.49
C ASN A 95 -11.70 -6.74 8.02
N GLY A 96 -13.00 -6.69 7.72
CA GLY A 96 -13.50 -6.36 6.38
C GLY A 96 -13.02 -5.01 5.86
N THR A 97 -13.02 -3.97 6.70
CA THR A 97 -12.51 -2.64 6.32
C THR A 97 -11.01 -2.65 6.07
N ILE A 98 -10.25 -3.43 6.85
CA ILE A 98 -8.80 -3.57 6.70
C ILE A 98 -8.47 -4.37 5.43
N LEU A 99 -9.23 -5.42 5.12
CA LEU A 99 -9.10 -6.21 3.89
C LEU A 99 -9.32 -5.35 2.64
N ASP A 100 -10.38 -4.55 2.63
CA ASP A 100 -10.64 -3.60 1.53
C ASP A 100 -9.46 -2.63 1.36
N ASN A 101 -8.93 -2.11 2.46
CA ASN A 101 -7.76 -1.24 2.43
C ASN A 101 -6.51 -1.95 1.86
N TYR A 102 -6.27 -3.23 2.20
CA TYR A 102 -5.16 -3.99 1.62
C TYR A 102 -5.33 -4.24 0.12
N ASN A 103 -6.55 -4.55 -0.32
CA ASN A 103 -6.85 -4.74 -1.75
C ASN A 103 -6.58 -3.45 -2.54
N GLN A 104 -7.03 -2.29 -2.04
CA GLN A 104 -6.77 -1.00 -2.68
C GLN A 104 -5.27 -0.69 -2.78
N ARG A 105 -4.46 -1.09 -1.79
CA ARG A 105 -3.00 -0.94 -1.88
C ARG A 105 -2.39 -1.83 -2.96
N ILE A 106 -2.88 -3.06 -3.09
CA ILE A 106 -2.43 -3.99 -4.14
C ILE A 106 -2.74 -3.40 -5.52
N ASP A 107 -3.93 -2.83 -5.69
CA ASP A 107 -4.34 -2.19 -6.94
C ASP A 107 -3.43 -1.01 -7.29
N ILE A 108 -3.12 -0.13 -6.33
CA ILE A 108 -2.18 0.99 -6.52
C ILE A 108 -0.79 0.50 -6.92
N ILE A 109 -0.29 -0.56 -6.27
CA ILE A 109 1.00 -1.15 -6.62
C ILE A 109 0.96 -1.68 -8.06
N ASN A 110 -0.10 -2.38 -8.45
CA ASN A 110 -0.24 -2.92 -9.79
C ASN A 110 -0.31 -1.80 -10.85
N ASP A 111 -1.10 -0.75 -10.58
CA ASP A 111 -1.20 0.43 -11.45
C ASP A 111 0.16 1.11 -11.64
N GLU A 112 0.91 1.30 -10.56
CA GLU A 112 2.26 1.87 -10.62
C GLU A 112 3.22 0.99 -11.43
N GLN A 113 3.16 -0.33 -11.23
CA GLN A 113 3.98 -1.28 -11.98
C GLN A 113 3.66 -1.26 -13.48
N ILE A 114 2.39 -1.16 -13.85
CA ILE A 114 1.95 -0.99 -15.23
C ILE A 114 2.46 0.34 -15.79
N TYR A 115 2.33 1.42 -15.02
CA TYR A 115 2.80 2.75 -15.41
C TYR A 115 4.31 2.76 -15.71
N ARG A 116 5.14 2.20 -14.83
CA ARG A 116 6.60 2.10 -15.03
C ARG A 116 6.98 1.27 -16.24
N LYS A 117 6.27 0.14 -16.46
CA LYS A 117 6.48 -0.74 -17.64
C LYS A 117 6.06 -0.08 -18.95
N SER A 118 5.07 0.82 -18.94
CA SER A 118 4.58 1.52 -20.13
C SER A 118 5.55 2.57 -20.71
N GLY A 119 6.72 2.76 -20.09
CA GLY A 119 7.83 3.49 -20.70
C GLY A 119 7.91 4.98 -20.37
N LYS A 120 7.08 5.51 -19.47
CA LYS A 120 7.41 6.76 -18.78
C LYS A 120 8.47 6.45 -17.73
N LYS A 121 9.73 6.34 -18.17
CA LYS A 121 10.88 6.52 -17.29
C LYS A 121 10.67 7.87 -16.60
N VAL A 122 10.27 7.85 -15.34
CA VAL A 122 10.52 8.98 -14.46
C VAL A 122 12.04 9.09 -14.44
N SER A 123 12.56 9.97 -15.28
CA SER A 123 13.96 10.36 -15.24
C SER A 123 14.25 10.72 -13.80
N ASP A 124 15.29 10.10 -13.24
CA ASP A 124 15.97 10.54 -12.03
C ASP A 124 16.03 12.07 -12.02
N SER A 125 15.06 12.68 -11.35
CA SER A 125 15.07 14.10 -11.07
C SER A 125 15.96 14.24 -9.85
N SER A 126 17.24 13.97 -10.08
CA SER A 126 18.37 14.66 -9.48
C SER A 126 17.95 15.63 -8.37
N ILE A 127 18.01 15.16 -7.13
CA ILE A 127 18.34 16.04 -6.01
C ILE A 127 19.83 16.40 -6.18
N GLN A 128 20.14 17.20 -7.20
CA GLN A 128 21.37 17.98 -7.24
C GLN A 128 21.11 19.21 -6.40
N LEU A 129 21.34 19.04 -5.10
CA LEU A 129 21.44 20.14 -4.17
C LEU A 129 22.58 21.05 -4.65
N GLU A 130 22.24 22.28 -5.00
CA GLU A 130 23.16 23.29 -5.48
C GLU A 130 24.35 23.47 -4.54
N ASN A 131 25.55 23.24 -5.07
CA ASN A 131 26.78 23.84 -4.56
C ASN A 131 27.62 24.31 -5.74
N ARG A 132 27.12 25.28 -6.50
CA ARG A 132 27.95 26.04 -7.44
C ARG A 132 28.77 27.06 -6.66
N LYS A 133 29.99 26.68 -6.25
CA LYS A 133 31.07 27.64 -6.01
C LYS A 133 32.01 27.65 -7.22
N LYS A 134 31.98 28.79 -7.92
CA LYS A 134 33.07 29.45 -8.67
C LYS A 134 34.11 28.55 -9.36
N GLY A 135 34.06 28.54 -10.69
CA GLY A 135 35.17 28.21 -11.57
C GLY A 135 34.91 28.81 -12.94
N LEU A 136 35.60 29.90 -13.23
CA LEU A 136 35.53 30.69 -14.45
C LEU A 136 36.22 29.94 -15.61
N SER A 137 35.47 29.55 -16.64
CA SER A 137 36.04 29.25 -17.97
C SER A 137 35.03 29.67 -19.04
N THR A 138 35.39 30.73 -19.75
CA THR A 138 34.71 31.25 -20.93
C THR A 138 35.11 30.40 -22.12
N ASP A 139 34.25 29.48 -22.54
CA ASP A 139 34.26 28.92 -23.89
C ASP A 139 32.87 29.17 -24.47
N ILE A 140 32.78 30.29 -25.20
CA ILE A 140 31.58 30.76 -25.89
C ILE A 140 31.60 30.08 -27.25
N ASP A 141 30.77 29.05 -27.42
CA ASP A 141 30.47 28.46 -28.73
C ASP A 141 29.30 29.22 -29.36
N MET A 142 29.56 29.85 -30.50
CA MET A 142 28.62 30.69 -31.25
C MET A 142 28.18 29.95 -32.52
N ASP A 143 27.06 29.25 -32.49
CA ASP A 143 26.27 28.99 -33.69
C ASP A 143 24.75 28.96 -33.42
N ASN A 144 24.09 30.05 -33.83
CA ASN A 144 22.71 30.17 -34.37
C ASN A 144 21.54 29.44 -33.65
N SER A 145 20.37 30.02 -33.39
CA SER A 145 19.67 31.23 -33.86
C SER A 145 18.23 31.12 -33.33
N ASP A 146 17.55 32.26 -33.15
CA ASP A 146 16.14 32.46 -32.76
C ASP A 146 15.79 32.27 -31.26
N VAL A 147 15.76 33.36 -30.50
CA VAL A 147 14.55 34.17 -30.23
C VAL A 147 14.97 35.38 -29.37
N ASP A 148 14.70 36.57 -29.89
CA ASP A 148 14.81 37.86 -29.18
C ASP A 148 13.87 37.88 -27.95
N ILE A 149 14.43 37.82 -26.73
CA ILE A 149 13.70 38.18 -25.49
C ILE A 149 14.57 39.10 -24.62
N VAL A 150 15.27 40.04 -25.26
CA VAL A 150 15.82 41.22 -24.58
C VAL A 150 15.05 42.45 -25.04
N ALA A 151 13.73 42.43 -24.86
CA ALA A 151 12.93 43.65 -24.88
C ALA A 151 12.90 44.23 -23.45
N PRO A 152 13.40 45.46 -23.24
CA PRO A 152 13.71 46.00 -21.93
C PRO A 152 12.48 46.63 -21.31
N ASN A 153 11.71 45.88 -20.51
CA ASN A 153 10.81 46.51 -19.56
C ASN A 153 11.61 47.07 -18.38
N SER A 154 12.25 48.23 -18.63
CA SER A 154 12.76 49.14 -17.63
C SER A 154 12.84 50.54 -18.23
N MET A 155 11.73 51.28 -18.20
CA MET A 155 11.63 52.62 -17.58
C MET A 155 10.55 53.49 -18.24
N TYR A 156 9.88 54.22 -17.34
CA TYR A 156 8.84 55.21 -17.56
C TYR A 156 9.25 56.39 -18.47
N LEU A 157 8.19 57.02 -19.01
CA LEU A 157 8.07 58.27 -19.79
C LEU A 157 8.29 58.17 -21.31
#